data_AF-A0A3B8NEB7-F1
#
_entry.id   AF-A0A3B8NEB7-F1
#
_cell.length_a   1.000
_cell.length_b   1.000
_cell.length_c   1.000
_cell.angle_alpha   90.00
_cell.angle_beta   90.00
_cell.angle_gamma   90.00
#
_symmetry.space_group_name_H-M   'P 1'
#
loop_
_entity.id
_entity.type
_entity.pdbx_description
1 polymer ?
#
loop_
_entity_poly.entity_id
_entity_poly.type
_entity_poly.pdbx_seq_one_letter_code
_entity_poly.pdbx_strand_id
1 'polypeptide(L)'
;MGFKFFKKRNVWLPTWPVILGLTLIIITSASVILFSSHDFLAVTNKVPNAKILVVESWMADNSMEQVAEIFNDEKNNYESLWLIGPRLERGYYISEKYKTYNQMGAATLIELGIPREKIHLAPASKQLRHRTFSAAVNLKSEFEKNNIGSSPFDLVTLNVHARRSWITVKKVFGTKDQIGIIALPPVSYEAEKWMKTSAGVKSTIFESIAYLYELLTDSGR
;
A
#
# COMPACT_ATOMS: atom_id res chain seq x y z
N MET A 1 46.05 20.95 -37.08
CA MET A 1 46.00 21.03 -35.60
C MET A 1 45.34 19.73 -35.11
N GLY A 2 46.13 18.76 -34.64
CA GLY A 2 45.62 17.42 -34.32
C GLY A 2 44.95 17.36 -32.95
N PHE A 3 43.73 16.81 -32.87
CA PHE A 3 43.04 16.56 -31.61
C PHE A 3 43.81 15.54 -30.77
N LYS A 4 44.20 15.92 -29.55
CA LYS A 4 44.75 14.97 -28.55
C LYS A 4 43.61 14.30 -27.81
N PHE A 5 43.42 13.00 -28.03
CA PHE A 5 42.37 12.20 -27.37
C PHE A 5 42.64 11.94 -25.88
N PHE A 6 43.89 12.01 -25.43
CA PHE A 6 44.26 11.75 -24.04
C PHE A 6 45.25 12.78 -23.49
N LYS A 7 45.07 13.14 -22.21
CA LYS A 7 45.96 14.01 -21.44
C LYS A 7 46.23 13.35 -20.09
N LYS A 8 47.51 13.13 -19.75
CA LYS A 8 47.91 12.57 -18.46
C LYS A 8 47.44 13.51 -17.33
N ARG A 9 46.75 12.96 -16.33
CA ARG A 9 46.38 13.64 -15.07
C ARG A 9 46.82 12.75 -13.91
N ASN A 10 47.35 13.36 -12.85
CA ASN A 10 47.58 12.66 -11.59
C ASN A 10 46.30 12.79 -10.76
N VAL A 11 45.71 11.66 -10.36
CA VAL A 11 44.50 11.61 -9.54
C VAL A 11 44.86 10.92 -8.23
N TRP A 12 44.42 11.49 -7.11
CA TRP A 12 44.55 10.86 -5.80
C TRP A 12 43.60 9.67 -5.72
N LEU A 13 44.15 8.48 -5.47
CA LEU A 13 43.36 7.27 -5.23
C LEU A 13 43.24 7.02 -3.73
N PRO A 14 42.09 6.49 -3.26
CA PRO A 14 41.93 6.15 -1.85
C PRO A 14 42.95 5.08 -1.44
N THR A 15 43.53 5.23 -0.25
CA THR A 15 44.38 4.21 0.36
C THR A 15 43.53 3.02 0.84
N TRP A 16 44.13 1.87 1.08
CA TRP A 16 43.40 0.68 1.54
C TRP A 16 42.56 0.92 2.82
N PRO A 17 42.97 1.74 3.82
CA PRO A 17 42.12 2.03 4.98
C PRO A 17 40.88 2.84 4.60
N VAL A 18 41.00 3.76 3.64
CA VAL A 18 39.87 4.54 3.12
C VAL A 18 38.91 3.64 2.38
N ILE A 19 39.41 2.74 1.53
CA ILE A 19 38.56 1.75 0.82
C ILE A 19 37.84 0.85 1.81
N LEU A 20 38.54 0.34 2.84
CA LEU A 20 37.94 -0.50 3.88
C LEU A 20 36.88 0.25 4.67
N GLY A 21 37.16 1.48 5.10
CA GLY A 21 36.21 2.34 5.80
C GLY A 21 34.95 2.62 4.98
N LEU A 22 35.10 2.98 3.71
CA LEU A 22 33.98 3.20 2.79
C LEU A 22 33.17 1.92 2.58
N THR A 23 33.83 0.78 2.42
CA THR A 23 33.17 -0.52 2.25
C THR A 23 32.35 -0.88 3.49
N LEU A 24 32.89 -0.66 4.68
CA LEU A 24 32.17 -0.91 5.94
C LEU A 24 30.96 0.00 6.08
N ILE A 25 31.08 1.29 5.73
CA ILE A 25 29.95 2.25 5.73
C ILE A 25 28.85 1.79 4.77
N ILE A 26 29.22 1.37 3.57
CA ILE A 26 28.26 0.87 2.57
C ILE A 26 27.55 -0.39 3.08
N ILE A 27 28.29 -1.37 3.61
CA ILE A 27 27.72 -2.63 4.11
C ILE A 27 26.78 -2.38 5.29
N THR A 28 27.20 -1.55 6.25
CA THR A 28 26.40 -1.22 7.42
C THR A 28 25.14 -0.46 7.03
N SER A 29 25.25 0.53 6.15
CA SER A 29 24.10 1.29 5.64
C SER A 29 23.13 0.40 4.85
N ALA A 30 23.66 -0.44 3.94
CA ALA A 30 22.85 -1.40 3.20
C ALA A 30 22.14 -2.39 4.11
N SER A 31 22.82 -2.87 5.16
CA SER A 31 22.23 -3.76 6.16
C SER A 31 21.09 -3.06 6.91
N VAL A 32 21.31 -1.84 7.42
CA VAL A 32 20.27 -1.07 8.12
C VAL A 32 19.05 -0.85 7.23
N ILE A 33 19.25 -0.46 5.96
CA ILE A 33 18.16 -0.28 4.99
C ILE A 33 17.42 -1.60 4.77
N LEU A 34 18.15 -2.71 4.54
CA LEU A 34 17.56 -4.02 4.33
C LEU A 34 16.72 -4.46 5.53
N PHE A 35 17.26 -4.39 6.75
CA PHE A 35 16.57 -4.86 7.95
C PHE A 35 15.38 -3.96 8.36
N SER A 36 15.44 -2.66 8.09
CA SER A 36 14.35 -1.72 8.39
C SER A 36 13.29 -1.58 7.28
N SER A 37 13.59 -2.06 6.06
CA SER A 37 12.72 -1.86 4.89
C SER A 37 11.33 -2.46 5.06
N HIS A 38 11.21 -3.62 5.71
CA HIS A 38 9.93 -4.28 5.92
C HIS A 38 9.03 -3.45 6.84
N ASP A 39 9.48 -3.14 8.06
CA ASP A 39 8.71 -2.33 9.02
C ASP A 39 8.43 -0.91 8.50
N PHE A 40 9.38 -0.35 7.76
CA PHE A 40 9.15 0.91 7.05
C PHE A 40 7.93 0.77 6.12
N LEU A 41 7.92 -0.21 5.23
CA LEU A 41 6.82 -0.38 4.28
C LEU A 41 5.50 -0.82 4.93
N ALA A 42 5.57 -1.66 5.96
CA ALA A 42 4.44 -2.23 6.70
C ALA A 42 3.87 -1.27 7.77
N VAL A 43 3.71 0.00 7.39
CA VAL A 43 3.35 1.06 8.34
C VAL A 43 1.87 1.03 8.71
N THR A 44 1.59 1.08 10.01
CA THR A 44 0.28 1.41 10.56
C THR A 44 0.36 2.75 11.27
N ASN A 45 -0.47 3.69 10.85
CA ASN A 45 -0.59 5.02 11.43
C ASN A 45 -2.03 5.51 11.23
N LYS A 46 -2.90 5.25 12.22
CA LYS A 46 -4.31 5.66 12.20
C LYS A 46 -4.44 7.17 12.40
N VAL A 47 -5.45 7.78 11.80
CA VAL A 47 -5.80 9.18 12.11
C VAL A 47 -6.82 9.27 13.25
N PRO A 48 -6.72 10.29 14.12
CA PRO A 48 -7.70 10.50 15.17
C PRO A 48 -9.11 10.68 14.60
N ASN A 49 -10.12 10.13 15.29
CA ASN A 49 -11.53 10.31 14.98
C ASN A 49 -11.94 9.86 13.55
N ALA A 50 -11.21 8.94 12.93
CA ALA A 50 -11.66 8.28 11.71
C ALA A 50 -12.97 7.53 11.99
N LYS A 51 -14.04 7.95 11.32
CA LYS A 51 -15.34 7.25 11.32
C LYS A 51 -15.53 6.37 10.09
N ILE A 52 -14.61 6.47 9.14
CA ILE A 52 -14.66 5.76 7.87
C ILE A 52 -13.46 4.82 7.80
N LEU A 53 -13.75 3.55 7.53
CA LEU A 53 -12.74 2.53 7.23
C LEU A 53 -12.75 2.25 5.72
N VAL A 54 -11.67 2.54 5.02
CA VAL A 54 -11.53 2.24 3.59
C VAL A 54 -10.71 0.98 3.46
N VAL A 55 -11.16 -0.01 2.67
CA VAL A 55 -10.49 -1.31 2.57
C VAL A 55 -10.18 -1.63 1.11
N GLU A 56 -8.93 -1.99 0.84
CA GLU A 56 -8.57 -2.58 -0.45
C GLU A 56 -9.13 -4.00 -0.55
N SER A 57 -10.14 -4.20 -1.39
CA SER A 57 -10.97 -5.41 -1.39
C SER A 57 -10.34 -6.63 -2.08
N TRP A 58 -9.14 -6.49 -2.65
CA TRP A 58 -8.44 -7.58 -3.34
C TRP A 58 -7.77 -8.57 -2.37
N MET A 59 -7.75 -8.27 -1.07
CA MET A 59 -7.16 -9.10 -0.03
C MET A 59 -7.93 -10.41 0.18
N ALA A 60 -7.27 -11.41 0.76
CA ALA A 60 -7.86 -12.73 1.01
C ALA A 60 -8.81 -12.74 2.22
N ASP A 61 -9.58 -13.83 2.39
CA ASP A 61 -10.62 -13.92 3.41
C ASP A 61 -10.10 -13.77 4.85
N ASN A 62 -8.91 -14.31 5.16
CA ASN A 62 -8.26 -14.09 6.46
C ASN A 62 -7.92 -12.61 6.75
N SER A 63 -7.82 -11.80 5.70
CA SER A 63 -7.65 -10.35 5.82
C SER A 63 -9.01 -9.68 6.02
N MET A 64 -10.08 -10.21 5.39
CA MET A 64 -11.45 -9.75 5.62
C MET A 64 -11.94 -10.05 7.04
N GLU A 65 -11.54 -11.19 7.62
CA GLU A 65 -11.75 -11.51 9.03
C GLU A 65 -11.16 -10.41 9.94
N GLN A 66 -9.90 -10.05 9.72
CA GLN A 66 -9.24 -8.97 10.46
C GLN A 66 -9.87 -7.59 10.21
N VAL A 67 -10.34 -7.32 8.98
CA VAL A 67 -11.10 -6.10 8.69
C VAL A 67 -12.38 -6.06 9.52
N ALA A 68 -13.09 -7.17 9.63
CA ALA A 68 -14.31 -7.26 10.43
C ALA A 68 -14.01 -7.08 11.93
N GLU A 69 -12.94 -7.68 12.43
CA GLU A 69 -12.46 -7.47 13.80
C GLU A 69 -12.13 -6.00 14.08
N ILE A 70 -11.38 -5.34 13.18
CA ILE A 70 -11.03 -3.92 13.31
C ILE A 70 -12.28 -3.04 13.31
N PHE A 71 -13.24 -3.34 12.43
CA PHE A 71 -14.47 -2.55 12.32
C PHE A 71 -15.36 -2.70 13.55
N ASN A 72 -15.41 -3.90 14.14
CA ASN A 72 -16.28 -4.22 15.29
C ASN A 72 -15.61 -3.98 16.66
N ASP A 73 -14.30 -3.75 16.72
CA ASP A 73 -13.59 -3.44 17.96
C ASP A 73 -14.11 -2.13 18.57
N GLU A 74 -14.66 -2.22 19.79
CA GLU A 74 -15.25 -1.12 20.56
C GLU A 74 -14.29 0.05 20.82
N LYS A 75 -12.97 -0.18 20.68
CA LYS A 75 -11.96 0.89 20.78
C LYS A 75 -11.91 1.79 19.54
N ASN A 76 -12.50 1.34 18.42
CA ASN A 76 -12.57 2.10 17.19
C ASN A 76 -13.96 2.75 17.04
N ASN A 77 -14.02 3.85 16.28
CA ASN A 77 -15.26 4.62 16.08
C ASN A 77 -15.75 4.52 14.62
N TYR A 78 -15.47 3.40 13.94
CA TYR A 78 -15.86 3.24 12.54
C TYR A 78 -17.38 3.07 12.41
N GLU A 79 -17.99 3.97 11.66
CA GLU A 79 -19.43 4.01 11.40
C GLU A 79 -19.76 3.47 10.00
N SER A 80 -18.81 3.59 9.06
CA SER A 80 -18.98 3.13 7.68
C SER A 80 -17.70 2.49 7.12
N LEU A 81 -17.90 1.54 6.22
CA LEU A 81 -16.86 0.77 5.56
C LEU A 81 -16.96 0.96 4.05
N TRP A 82 -15.87 1.38 3.41
CA TRP A 82 -15.81 1.65 1.98
C TRP A 82 -14.85 0.69 1.29
N LEU A 83 -15.37 -0.09 0.34
CA LEU A 83 -14.57 -1.03 -0.42
C LEU A 83 -14.07 -0.41 -1.72
N ILE A 84 -12.75 -0.46 -1.90
CA ILE A 84 -12.07 -0.01 -3.12
C ILE A 84 -11.27 -1.16 -3.73
N GLY A 85 -11.22 -1.22 -5.05
CA GLY A 85 -10.56 -2.35 -5.70
C GLY A 85 -10.93 -2.50 -7.16
N PRO A 86 -10.24 -3.40 -7.87
CA PRO A 86 -10.46 -3.61 -9.29
C PRO A 86 -11.66 -4.52 -9.56
N ARG A 87 -11.98 -4.67 -10.84
CA ARG A 87 -12.75 -5.82 -11.32
C ARG A 87 -12.03 -7.12 -10.96
N LEU A 88 -12.77 -8.23 -10.93
CA LEU A 88 -12.15 -9.54 -10.77
C LEU A 88 -11.13 -9.77 -11.89
N GLU A 89 -9.89 -10.07 -11.52
CA GLU A 89 -8.82 -10.36 -12.48
C GLU A 89 -8.94 -11.76 -13.05
N ARG A 90 -9.46 -12.68 -12.23
CA ARG A 90 -9.78 -14.05 -12.60
C ARG A 90 -11.23 -14.32 -12.22
N GLY A 91 -11.92 -15.06 -13.06
CA GLY A 91 -13.32 -15.44 -12.81
C GLY A 91 -14.36 -14.42 -13.27
N TYR A 92 -13.97 -13.25 -13.80
CA TYR A 92 -14.93 -12.22 -14.24
C TYR A 92 -16.01 -12.72 -15.21
N TYR A 93 -15.63 -13.52 -16.22
CA TYR A 93 -16.57 -14.01 -17.24
C TYR A 93 -17.46 -15.15 -16.76
N ILE A 94 -17.00 -15.97 -15.80
CA ILE A 94 -17.71 -17.16 -15.31
C ILE A 94 -18.47 -16.92 -13.99
N SER A 95 -18.07 -15.92 -13.21
CA SER A 95 -18.75 -15.58 -11.97
C SER A 95 -20.07 -14.91 -12.27
N GLU A 96 -21.18 -15.57 -12.00
CA GLU A 96 -22.52 -15.01 -12.26
C GLU A 96 -22.87 -13.89 -11.28
N LYS A 97 -22.48 -14.06 -10.00
CA LYS A 97 -22.92 -13.21 -8.89
C LYS A 97 -22.04 -11.99 -8.64
N TYR A 98 -20.72 -12.13 -8.79
CA TYR A 98 -19.76 -11.08 -8.42
C TYR A 98 -18.83 -10.76 -9.59
N LYS A 99 -18.70 -9.48 -9.94
CA LYS A 99 -17.85 -8.99 -11.04
C LYS A 99 -16.68 -8.13 -10.56
N THR A 100 -16.65 -7.76 -9.29
CA THR A 100 -15.59 -6.95 -8.69
C THR A 100 -15.17 -7.52 -7.35
N TYR A 101 -13.91 -7.25 -6.96
CA TYR A 101 -13.44 -7.58 -5.61
C TYR A 101 -14.26 -6.83 -4.55
N ASN A 102 -14.73 -5.62 -4.83
CA ASN A 102 -15.62 -4.86 -3.93
C ASN A 102 -16.92 -5.63 -3.63
N GLN A 103 -17.56 -6.22 -4.64
CA GLN A 103 -18.78 -6.99 -4.44
C GLN A 103 -18.54 -8.29 -3.67
N MET A 104 -17.43 -8.96 -3.97
CA MET A 104 -17.03 -10.20 -3.28
C MET A 104 -16.69 -9.91 -1.81
N GLY A 105 -15.82 -8.93 -1.56
CA GLY A 105 -15.44 -8.52 -0.21
C GLY A 105 -16.63 -8.04 0.62
N ALA A 106 -17.61 -7.33 0.04
CA ALA A 106 -18.82 -6.97 0.77
C ALA A 106 -19.65 -8.18 1.16
N ALA A 107 -19.78 -9.17 0.26
CA ALA A 107 -20.49 -10.39 0.59
C ALA A 107 -19.79 -11.16 1.72
N THR A 108 -18.46 -11.25 1.68
CA THR A 108 -17.65 -11.86 2.75
C THR A 108 -17.83 -11.10 4.06
N LEU A 109 -17.71 -9.77 4.07
CA LEU A 109 -17.84 -8.96 5.28
C LEU A 109 -19.25 -9.00 5.90
N ILE A 110 -20.30 -9.11 5.08
CA ILE A 110 -21.67 -9.32 5.57
C ILE A 110 -21.77 -10.66 6.30
N GLU A 111 -21.20 -11.73 5.73
CA GLU A 111 -21.17 -13.05 6.38
C GLU A 111 -20.36 -13.02 7.68
N LEU A 112 -19.32 -12.20 7.74
CA LEU A 112 -18.51 -11.94 8.94
C LEU A 112 -19.18 -10.99 9.94
N GLY A 113 -20.47 -10.65 9.74
CA GLY A 113 -21.28 -9.91 10.70
C GLY A 113 -21.26 -8.39 10.57
N ILE A 114 -20.67 -7.83 9.50
CA ILE A 114 -20.72 -6.39 9.25
C ILE A 114 -22.10 -6.01 8.67
N PRO A 115 -22.84 -5.08 9.29
CA PRO A 115 -24.15 -4.68 8.80
C PRO A 115 -24.09 -4.13 7.36
N ARG A 116 -24.96 -4.62 6.49
CA ARG A 116 -24.95 -4.31 5.05
C ARG A 116 -25.05 -2.80 4.77
N GLU A 117 -25.85 -2.10 5.56
CA GLU A 117 -26.08 -0.66 5.47
C GLU A 117 -24.84 0.19 5.78
N LYS A 118 -23.84 -0.40 6.46
CA LYS A 118 -22.56 0.25 6.74
C LYS A 118 -21.54 0.04 5.63
N ILE A 119 -21.79 -0.84 4.65
CA ILE A 119 -20.85 -1.18 3.59
C ILE A 119 -21.19 -0.42 2.31
N HIS A 120 -20.23 0.36 1.82
CA HIS A 120 -20.32 1.14 0.60
C HIS A 120 -19.30 0.65 -0.41
N LEU A 121 -19.68 0.59 -1.69
CA LEU A 121 -18.81 0.14 -2.76
C LEU A 121 -18.42 1.32 -3.64
N ALA A 122 -17.13 1.64 -3.72
CA ALA A 122 -16.66 2.53 -4.76
C ALA A 122 -16.73 1.83 -6.13
N PRO A 123 -16.93 2.57 -7.24
CA PRO A 123 -16.83 2.01 -8.58
C PRO A 123 -15.49 1.28 -8.78
N ALA A 124 -15.53 0.09 -9.35
CA ALA A 124 -14.31 -0.68 -9.59
C ALA A 124 -13.43 -0.03 -10.67
N SER A 125 -12.12 -0.06 -10.48
CA SER A 125 -11.18 0.43 -11.51
C SER A 125 -11.27 -0.46 -12.76
N LYS A 126 -11.54 0.15 -13.91
CA LYS A 126 -11.56 -0.56 -15.20
C LYS A 126 -10.15 -0.85 -15.73
N GLN A 127 -9.16 -0.05 -15.32
CA GLN A 127 -7.78 -0.17 -15.80
C GLN A 127 -7.02 -1.25 -15.04
N LEU A 128 -6.24 -2.04 -15.77
CA LEU A 128 -5.34 -3.06 -15.20
C LEU A 128 -4.03 -2.45 -14.67
N ARG A 129 -3.70 -1.22 -15.09
CA ARG A 129 -2.57 -0.43 -14.58
C ARG A 129 -3.09 0.62 -13.59
N HIS A 130 -2.23 1.08 -12.69
CA HIS A 130 -2.57 2.13 -11.71
C HIS A 130 -3.81 1.80 -10.88
N ARG A 131 -3.94 0.53 -10.44
CA ARG A 131 -5.14 0.01 -9.75
C ARG A 131 -5.45 0.81 -8.49
N THR A 132 -4.45 1.00 -7.61
CA THR A 132 -4.60 1.79 -6.37
C THR A 132 -4.97 3.25 -6.67
N PHE A 133 -4.32 3.89 -7.63
CA PHE A 133 -4.65 5.26 -8.02
C PHE A 133 -6.09 5.37 -8.58
N SER A 134 -6.47 4.50 -9.51
CA SER A 134 -7.81 4.50 -10.10
C SER A 134 -8.88 4.23 -9.04
N ALA A 135 -8.60 3.32 -8.11
CA ALA A 135 -9.49 3.02 -6.99
C ALA A 135 -9.64 4.23 -6.06
N ALA A 136 -8.54 4.94 -5.76
CA ALA A 136 -8.55 6.16 -4.97
C ALA A 136 -9.31 7.32 -5.66
N VAL A 137 -9.17 7.48 -6.98
CA VAL A 137 -9.93 8.49 -7.76
C VAL A 137 -11.42 8.21 -7.71
N ASN A 138 -11.81 6.94 -7.90
CA ASN A 138 -13.21 6.53 -7.81
C ASN A 138 -13.76 6.76 -6.40
N LEU A 139 -12.99 6.43 -5.36
CA LEU A 139 -13.36 6.68 -3.97
C LEU A 139 -13.56 8.18 -3.70
N LYS A 140 -12.62 9.03 -4.13
CA LYS A 140 -12.72 10.48 -3.96
C LYS A 140 -13.99 11.03 -4.61
N SER A 141 -14.28 10.61 -5.84
CA SER A 141 -15.51 11.01 -6.54
C SER A 141 -16.77 10.57 -5.77
N GLU A 142 -16.78 9.39 -5.18
CA GLU A 142 -17.91 8.96 -4.34
C GLU A 142 -18.01 9.76 -3.04
N PHE A 143 -16.89 10.07 -2.39
CA PHE A 143 -16.90 10.90 -1.17
C PHE A 143 -17.44 12.31 -1.47
N GLU A 144 -17.05 12.90 -2.60
CA GLU A 144 -17.57 14.19 -3.07
C GLU A 144 -19.08 14.14 -3.31
N LYS A 145 -19.58 13.11 -4.01
CA LYS A 145 -21.03 12.93 -4.24
C LYS A 145 -21.84 12.77 -2.96
N ASN A 146 -21.25 12.15 -1.94
CA ASN A 146 -21.89 11.92 -0.64
C ASN A 146 -21.62 13.05 0.37
N ASN A 147 -21.00 14.17 -0.06
CA ASN A 147 -20.64 15.31 0.79
C ASN A 147 -19.74 14.96 2.00
N ILE A 148 -18.87 13.96 1.85
CA ILE A 148 -17.90 13.50 2.86
C ILE A 148 -16.44 13.60 2.36
N GLY A 149 -16.19 14.43 1.34
CA GLY A 149 -14.87 14.60 0.70
C GLY A 149 -13.72 15.01 1.63
N SER A 150 -14.02 15.64 2.77
CA SER A 150 -13.05 16.10 3.77
C SER A 150 -13.04 15.26 5.06
N SER A 151 -13.82 14.18 5.11
CA SER A 151 -13.90 13.32 6.30
C SER A 151 -12.62 12.49 6.45
N PRO A 152 -12.05 12.41 7.68
CA PRO A 152 -10.89 11.57 7.93
C PRO A 152 -11.25 10.10 7.84
N PHE A 153 -10.33 9.30 7.30
CA PHE A 153 -10.51 7.86 7.14
C PHE A 153 -9.19 7.11 7.29
N ASP A 154 -9.30 5.84 7.68
CA ASP A 154 -8.16 4.92 7.70
C ASP A 154 -8.24 3.97 6.51
N LEU A 155 -7.15 3.86 5.74
CA LEU A 155 -7.01 2.88 4.67
C LEU A 155 -6.49 1.56 5.24
N VAL A 156 -7.11 0.43 4.89
CA VAL A 156 -6.67 -0.92 5.25
C VAL A 156 -6.15 -1.63 4.02
N THR A 157 -4.94 -2.17 4.14
CA THR A 157 -4.32 -3.01 3.10
C THR A 157 -3.25 -3.93 3.71
N LEU A 158 -2.58 -4.72 2.87
CA LEU A 158 -1.62 -5.74 3.32
C LEU A 158 -0.20 -5.21 3.50
N ASN A 159 0.30 -5.29 4.72
CA ASN A 159 1.73 -5.34 5.04
C ASN A 159 2.57 -4.32 4.25
N VAL A 160 3.66 -4.77 3.61
CA VAL A 160 4.59 -3.92 2.85
C VAL A 160 3.97 -3.15 1.68
N HIS A 161 2.74 -3.48 1.26
CA HIS A 161 1.99 -2.69 0.28
C HIS A 161 1.47 -1.36 0.86
N ALA A 162 1.31 -1.30 2.18
CA ALA A 162 0.63 -0.22 2.88
C ALA A 162 1.23 1.15 2.60
N ARG A 163 2.55 1.31 2.72
CA ARG A 163 3.17 2.63 2.52
C ARG A 163 2.97 3.17 1.10
N ARG A 164 3.04 2.32 0.08
CA ARG A 164 2.79 2.75 -1.30
C ARG A 164 1.34 3.13 -1.51
N SER A 165 0.38 2.29 -1.09
CA SER A 165 -1.03 2.64 -1.20
C SER A 165 -1.37 3.92 -0.47
N TRP A 166 -0.79 4.12 0.71
CA TRP A 166 -1.00 5.32 1.52
C TRP A 166 -0.56 6.60 0.81
N ILE A 167 0.63 6.62 0.20
CA ILE A 167 1.08 7.81 -0.54
C ILE A 167 0.24 8.05 -1.80
N THR A 168 -0.17 6.99 -2.50
CA THR A 168 -1.03 7.10 -3.67
C THR A 168 -2.38 7.71 -3.33
N VAL A 169 -3.04 7.21 -2.27
CA VAL A 169 -4.34 7.73 -1.83
C VAL A 169 -4.20 9.17 -1.34
N LYS A 170 -3.14 9.49 -0.58
CA LYS A 170 -2.86 10.88 -0.16
C LYS A 170 -2.67 11.84 -1.33
N LYS A 171 -1.97 11.42 -2.39
CA LYS A 171 -1.79 12.23 -3.61
C LYS A 171 -3.11 12.52 -4.31
N VAL A 172 -4.02 11.55 -4.36
CA VAL A 172 -5.34 11.71 -4.99
C VAL A 172 -6.26 12.66 -4.21
N PHE A 173 -6.33 12.48 -2.89
CA PHE A 173 -7.20 13.31 -2.03
C PHE A 173 -6.64 14.71 -1.81
N GLY A 174 -5.31 14.89 -1.87
CA GLY A 174 -4.65 16.17 -1.63
C GLY A 174 -4.56 16.57 -0.16
N THR A 175 -5.05 15.74 0.77
CA THR A 175 -5.04 15.97 2.22
C THR A 175 -4.19 14.93 2.94
N LYS A 176 -3.01 15.33 3.45
CA LYS A 176 -2.06 14.38 4.05
C LYS A 176 -2.40 13.98 5.49
N ASP A 177 -3.08 14.85 6.23
CA ASP A 177 -3.24 14.71 7.68
C ASP A 177 -4.57 14.04 8.09
N GLN A 178 -5.45 13.77 7.11
CA GLN A 178 -6.77 13.18 7.33
C GLN A 178 -6.86 11.72 6.89
N ILE A 179 -5.76 11.16 6.39
CA ILE A 179 -5.74 9.81 5.82
C ILE A 179 -4.75 8.97 6.62
N GLY A 180 -5.27 8.03 7.40
CA GLY A 180 -4.49 7.04 8.10
C GLY A 180 -4.32 5.76 7.28
N ILE A 181 -3.55 4.83 7.83
CA ILE A 181 -3.20 3.56 7.20
C ILE A 181 -3.13 2.46 8.25
N ILE A 182 -3.62 1.28 7.91
CA ILE A 182 -3.54 0.06 8.71
C ILE A 182 -2.97 -1.02 7.81
N ALA A 183 -1.77 -1.49 8.15
CA ALA A 183 -1.10 -2.59 7.48
C ALA A 183 -1.46 -3.90 8.18
N LEU A 184 -2.28 -4.71 7.53
CA LEU A 184 -2.60 -6.07 7.98
C LEU A 184 -1.39 -7.00 7.79
N PRO A 185 -1.24 -8.04 8.62
CA PRO A 185 -0.21 -9.04 8.45
C PRO A 185 -0.30 -9.73 7.07
N PRO A 186 0.84 -10.19 6.53
CA PRO A 186 0.88 -10.90 5.26
C PRO A 186 0.23 -12.28 5.40
N VAL A 187 -0.37 -12.75 4.31
CA VAL A 187 -0.97 -14.10 4.25
C VAL A 187 0.06 -15.17 3.89
N SER A 188 1.11 -14.82 3.15
CA SER A 188 2.03 -15.77 2.52
C SER A 188 3.33 -16.03 3.29
N TYR A 189 3.56 -15.36 4.42
CA TYR A 189 4.75 -15.51 5.26
C TYR A 189 4.49 -14.98 6.68
N GLU A 190 5.38 -15.24 7.62
CA GLU A 190 5.35 -14.59 8.95
C GLU A 190 6.10 -13.25 8.88
N ALA A 191 5.45 -12.14 9.24
CA ALA A 191 6.03 -10.80 9.14
C ALA A 191 7.39 -10.68 9.85
N GLU A 192 7.49 -11.14 11.11
CA GLU A 192 8.74 -11.09 11.91
C GLU A 192 9.89 -11.91 11.31
N LYS A 193 9.58 -12.89 10.46
CA LYS A 193 10.54 -13.78 9.81
C LYS A 193 10.57 -13.58 8.30
N TRP A 194 10.18 -12.40 7.81
CA TRP A 194 10.04 -12.13 6.38
C TRP A 194 11.29 -12.48 5.55
N MET A 195 12.49 -12.26 6.11
CA MET A 195 13.76 -12.58 5.45
C MET A 195 14.02 -14.09 5.26
N LYS A 196 13.35 -14.95 6.02
CA LYS A 196 13.50 -16.41 5.92
C LYS A 196 12.70 -17.01 4.76
N THR A 197 11.86 -16.22 4.10
CA THR A 197 10.98 -16.70 3.04
C THR A 197 11.22 -15.94 1.74
N SER A 198 11.12 -16.65 0.61
CA SER A 198 11.20 -16.00 -0.70
C SER A 198 10.05 -15.03 -0.93
N ALA A 199 8.87 -15.32 -0.37
CA ALA A 199 7.70 -14.44 -0.41
C ALA A 199 7.98 -13.10 0.29
N GLY A 200 8.42 -13.13 1.54
CA GLY A 200 8.73 -11.92 2.31
C GLY A 200 9.82 -11.08 1.65
N VAL A 201 10.95 -11.69 1.28
CA VAL A 201 12.05 -10.97 0.61
C VAL A 201 11.61 -10.31 -0.70
N LYS A 202 10.92 -11.07 -1.58
CA LYS A 202 10.45 -10.53 -2.86
C LYS A 202 9.44 -9.40 -2.66
N SER A 203 8.46 -9.58 -1.79
CA SER A 203 7.45 -8.56 -1.50
C SER A 203 8.09 -7.27 -1.00
N THR A 204 9.02 -7.34 -0.05
CA THR A 204 9.70 -6.15 0.50
C THR A 204 10.53 -5.43 -0.57
N ILE A 205 11.31 -6.16 -1.38
CA ILE A 205 12.13 -5.55 -2.44
C ILE A 205 11.25 -4.89 -3.50
N PHE A 206 10.23 -5.59 -4.00
CA PHE A 206 9.36 -5.05 -5.03
C PHE A 206 8.56 -3.85 -4.54
N GLU A 207 8.05 -3.89 -3.31
CA GLU A 207 7.34 -2.75 -2.74
C GLU A 207 8.29 -1.59 -2.39
N SER A 208 9.55 -1.84 -2.06
CA SER A 208 10.55 -0.76 -1.89
C SER A 208 10.76 0.00 -3.21
N ILE A 209 10.95 -0.74 -4.31
CA ILE A 209 11.13 -0.15 -5.65
C ILE A 209 9.84 0.56 -6.09
N ALA A 210 8.69 -0.09 -5.91
CA ALA A 210 7.41 0.47 -6.31
C ALA A 210 7.06 1.72 -5.48
N TYR A 211 7.38 1.74 -4.18
CA TYR A 211 7.21 2.90 -3.31
C TYR A 211 8.08 4.06 -3.77
N LEU A 212 9.36 3.82 -4.04
CA LEU A 212 10.27 4.86 -4.55
C LEU A 212 9.78 5.40 -5.89
N TYR A 213 9.34 4.51 -6.78
CA TYR A 213 8.75 4.89 -8.06
C TYR A 213 7.53 5.80 -7.86
N GLU A 214 6.57 5.35 -7.05
CA GLU A 214 5.35 6.10 -6.73
C GLU A 214 5.64 7.41 -6.00
N LEU A 215 6.67 7.48 -5.17
CA LEU A 215 7.07 8.70 -4.48
C LEU A 215 7.55 9.77 -5.48
N LEU A 216 8.38 9.35 -6.44
CA LEU A 216 9.04 10.22 -7.42
C LEU A 216 8.15 10.59 -8.63
N THR A 217 7.10 9.83 -8.91
CA THR A 217 6.17 10.11 -10.02
C THR A 217 4.80 10.57 -9.55
N ASP A 218 4.00 11.13 -10.44
CA ASP A 218 2.57 11.33 -10.17
C ASP A 218 1.81 10.00 -10.23
N SER A 219 0.84 9.80 -9.33
CA SER A 219 0.19 8.51 -9.07
C SER A 219 -0.63 7.96 -10.24
N GLY A 220 -1.24 8.87 -11.02
CA GLY A 220 -1.92 8.58 -12.27
C GLY A 220 -0.99 8.60 -13.48
N ARG A 221 0.26 9.00 -13.21
CA ARG A 221 1.24 9.58 -14.14
C ARG A 221 0.67 10.78 -14.87
#